data_AF-A0A3D0XCM8-F1
#
_entry.id   AF-A0A3D0XCM8-F1
#
_cell.length_a   1.000
_cell.length_b   1.000
_cell.length_c   1.000
_cell.angle_alpha   90.00
_cell.angle_beta   90.00
_cell.angle_gamma   90.00
#
_symmetry.space_group_name_H-M   'P 1'
#
loop_
_entity.id
_entity.type
_entity.pdbx_description
1 polymer ?
#
loop_
_entity_poly.entity_id
_entity_poly.type
_entity_poly.pdbx_seq_one_letter_code
_entity_poly.pdbx_strand_id
1 'polypeptide(L)'
;MKINRKEMLFMSNNLNNQTTKKKKNSYFNSNPVMNGLNKVNERTSAGSLSASYGGIAVKTVFFLLMVVVGIMLYLVLNNLVFTNAAYQGEVFTLNYDSLEYQVSTVELAMFGAVTVVGIICQILACFVAPTIPVTGSLFSVCEGFFISFTIFKILKGYEYLGVLALMVTVLVVMVMNLLYAKQIIRATHKFRMVMVTLFATVIGISILMTIGFLIPFTRPIVGSVMANPAISIAFTVISVAIAALFLISDFAMIDTVVNENYPKKYEWRASFGLAFTVIWLYVKILDLIIQIFVNSRDN
;
A
#
# COMPACT_ATOMS: atom_id res chain seq x y z
N MET A 1 41.20 -43.35 -57.73
CA MET A 1 40.12 -43.88 -56.88
C MET A 1 39.05 -42.79 -56.75
N LYS A 2 38.02 -42.79 -57.61
CA LYS A 2 36.95 -41.77 -57.62
C LYS A 2 35.84 -42.22 -56.68
N ILE A 3 35.74 -41.62 -55.49
CA ILE A 3 34.63 -41.86 -54.56
C ILE A 3 33.38 -41.20 -55.13
N ASN A 4 32.32 -42.01 -55.29
CA ASN A 4 31.07 -41.64 -55.95
C ASN A 4 30.26 -40.67 -55.07
N ARG A 5 29.77 -39.56 -55.66
CA ARG A 5 28.99 -38.50 -54.95
C ARG A 5 27.79 -39.03 -54.18
N LYS A 6 27.24 -40.19 -54.56
CA LYS A 6 26.14 -40.84 -53.83
C LYS A 6 26.56 -41.33 -52.44
N GLU A 7 27.77 -41.86 -52.25
CA GLU A 7 28.21 -42.37 -50.95
C GLU A 7 28.49 -41.26 -49.93
N MET A 8 29.01 -40.11 -50.38
CA MET A 8 29.16 -38.92 -49.52
C MET A 8 27.82 -38.35 -49.06
N LEU A 9 26.78 -38.40 -49.91
CA LEU A 9 25.44 -37.97 -49.53
C LEU A 9 24.76 -38.95 -48.55
N PHE A 10 25.03 -40.25 -48.67
CA PHE A 10 24.55 -41.24 -47.69
C PHE A 10 25.23 -41.08 -46.31
N MET A 11 26.54 -40.80 -46.29
CA MET A 11 27.26 -40.50 -45.03
C MET A 11 26.83 -39.15 -44.41
N SER A 12 26.58 -38.12 -45.22
CA SER A 12 26.08 -36.82 -44.75
C SER A 12 24.64 -36.91 -44.20
N ASN A 13 23.75 -37.66 -44.86
CA ASN A 13 22.38 -37.86 -44.36
C ASN A 13 22.33 -38.71 -43.07
N ASN A 14 23.25 -39.66 -42.89
CA ASN A 14 23.32 -40.43 -41.64
C ASN A 14 23.89 -39.61 -40.46
N LEU A 15 24.77 -38.65 -40.72
CA LEU A 15 25.25 -37.71 -39.69
C LEU A 15 24.18 -36.68 -39.31
N ASN A 16 23.39 -36.20 -40.27
CA ASN A 16 22.29 -35.25 -40.00
C ASN A 16 21.08 -35.89 -39.30
N ASN A 17 20.84 -37.19 -39.48
CA ASN A 17 19.80 -37.93 -38.74
C ASN A 17 20.21 -38.30 -37.30
N GLN A 18 21.50 -38.18 -36.95
CA GLN A 18 21.97 -38.35 -35.58
C GLN A 18 21.94 -37.04 -34.77
N THR A 19 22.03 -35.88 -35.42
CA THR A 19 21.97 -34.56 -34.74
C THR A 19 20.54 -34.03 -34.57
N THR A 20 19.57 -34.47 -35.38
CA THR A 20 18.15 -34.08 -35.26
C THR A 20 17.29 -35.06 -34.47
N LYS A 21 17.81 -36.23 -34.10
CA LYS A 21 17.29 -37.05 -33.01
C LYS A 21 18.10 -36.82 -31.75
N LYS A 22 17.98 -35.62 -31.15
CA LYS A 22 18.08 -35.50 -29.69
C LYS A 22 16.95 -36.38 -29.13
N LYS A 23 17.24 -37.67 -28.96
CA LYS A 23 16.49 -38.58 -28.10
C LYS A 23 16.20 -37.80 -26.83
N LYS A 24 14.93 -37.47 -26.59
CA LYS A 24 14.42 -37.27 -25.23
C LYS A 24 14.81 -38.55 -24.50
N ASN A 25 15.96 -38.53 -23.81
CA ASN A 25 16.40 -39.65 -23.01
C ASN A 25 15.39 -39.80 -21.88
N SER A 26 14.46 -40.73 -22.07
CA SER A 26 13.43 -41.13 -21.12
C SER A 26 14.01 -41.66 -19.80
N TYR A 27 15.31 -41.95 -19.75
CA TYR A 27 16.02 -42.35 -18.54
C TYR A 27 16.13 -41.25 -17.47
N PHE A 28 16.02 -39.97 -17.84
CA PHE A 28 16.07 -38.87 -16.86
C PHE A 28 14.71 -38.55 -16.22
N ASN A 29 13.61 -39.10 -16.76
CA ASN A 29 12.25 -38.82 -16.25
C ASN A 29 11.72 -39.90 -15.30
N SER A 30 12.49 -40.98 -15.09
CA SER A 30 12.15 -42.08 -14.19
C SER A 30 12.62 -41.87 -12.75
N ASN A 31 13.44 -40.84 -12.51
CA ASN A 31 13.92 -40.53 -11.18
C ASN A 31 12.89 -39.66 -10.44
N PRO A 32 12.23 -40.16 -9.38
CA PRO A 32 11.22 -39.39 -8.64
C PRO A 32 11.80 -38.10 -8.05
N VAL A 33 13.11 -38.06 -7.76
CA VAL A 33 13.81 -36.87 -7.27
C VAL A 33 13.93 -35.80 -8.35
N MET A 34 14.37 -36.17 -9.57
CA MET A 34 14.48 -35.22 -10.68
C MET A 34 13.12 -34.75 -11.19
N ASN A 35 12.10 -35.60 -11.11
CA ASN A 35 10.73 -35.20 -11.41
C ASN A 35 10.17 -34.24 -10.34
N GLY A 36 10.59 -34.39 -9.08
CA GLY A 36 10.35 -33.43 -8.01
C GLY A 36 11.04 -32.09 -8.26
N LEU A 37 12.31 -32.10 -8.66
CA LEU A 37 13.06 -30.90 -9.04
C LEU A 37 12.46 -30.22 -10.27
N ASN A 38 12.05 -30.98 -11.29
CA ASN A 38 11.37 -30.43 -12.46
C ASN A 38 10.00 -29.87 -12.12
N LYS A 39 9.19 -30.52 -11.27
CA LYS A 39 7.92 -29.94 -10.79
C LYS A 39 8.12 -28.68 -9.97
N VAL A 40 9.17 -28.61 -9.15
CA VAL A 40 9.54 -27.40 -8.41
C VAL A 40 10.01 -26.32 -9.38
N ASN A 41 10.85 -26.67 -10.35
CA ASN A 41 11.36 -25.72 -11.34
C ASN A 41 10.27 -25.26 -12.31
N GLU A 42 9.31 -26.11 -12.69
CA GLU A 42 8.13 -25.77 -13.50
C GLU A 42 7.13 -24.93 -12.70
N ARG A 43 6.96 -25.13 -11.39
CA ARG A 43 6.20 -24.20 -10.53
C ARG A 43 6.90 -22.85 -10.39
N THR A 44 8.22 -22.85 -10.42
CA THR A 44 9.06 -21.64 -10.38
C THR A 44 9.10 -20.94 -11.75
N SER A 45 9.00 -21.69 -12.84
CA SER A 45 9.08 -21.24 -14.24
C SER A 45 7.74 -20.90 -14.88
N ALA A 46 6.63 -21.54 -14.49
CA ALA A 46 5.28 -21.16 -14.91
C ALA A 46 4.86 -19.78 -14.37
N GLY A 47 5.58 -19.28 -13.36
CA GLY A 47 5.53 -17.90 -12.88
C GLY A 47 6.65 -17.00 -13.40
N SER A 48 7.48 -17.43 -14.38
CA SER A 48 8.65 -16.69 -14.89
C SER A 48 8.31 -15.57 -15.87
N LEU A 49 7.22 -14.85 -15.62
CA LEU A 49 7.14 -13.48 -16.11
C LEU A 49 7.96 -12.64 -15.14
N SER A 50 9.03 -12.02 -15.64
CA SER A 50 9.77 -10.99 -14.90
C SER A 50 8.80 -9.90 -14.46
N ALA A 51 9.02 -9.32 -13.28
CA ALA A 51 8.26 -8.18 -12.81
C ALA A 51 8.31 -7.04 -13.84
N SER A 52 7.18 -6.39 -14.11
CA SER A 52 7.06 -5.31 -15.07
C SER A 52 6.51 -4.04 -14.43
N TYR A 53 6.98 -2.87 -14.89
CA TYR A 53 6.45 -1.57 -14.48
C TYR A 53 4.92 -1.48 -14.68
N GLY A 54 4.42 -1.99 -15.82
CA GLY A 54 2.98 -1.99 -16.11
C GLY A 54 2.19 -2.90 -15.15
N GLY A 55 2.74 -4.07 -14.81
CA GLY A 55 2.12 -4.99 -13.85
C GLY A 55 2.02 -4.40 -12.45
N ILE A 56 3.04 -3.66 -12.02
CA ILE A 56 3.06 -2.94 -10.74
C ILE A 56 2.02 -1.82 -10.74
N ALA A 57 2.01 -0.97 -11.77
CA ALA A 57 1.09 0.16 -11.86
C ALA A 57 -0.39 -0.28 -11.83
N VAL A 58 -0.75 -1.33 -12.59
CA VAL A 58 -2.12 -1.87 -12.59
C VAL A 58 -2.52 -2.38 -11.20
N LYS A 59 -1.63 -3.07 -10.49
CA LYS A 59 -1.90 -3.56 -9.13
C LYS A 59 -2.00 -2.43 -8.11
N THR A 60 -1.19 -1.38 -8.25
CA THR A 60 -1.31 -0.18 -7.39
C THR A 60 -2.67 0.49 -7.61
N VAL A 61 -3.10 0.68 -8.86
CA VAL A 61 -4.43 1.22 -9.17
C VAL A 61 -5.54 0.32 -8.60
N PHE A 62 -5.38 -1.00 -8.68
CA PHE A 62 -6.32 -1.94 -8.07
C PHE A 62 -6.46 -1.72 -6.55
N PHE A 63 -5.36 -1.56 -5.80
CA PHE A 63 -5.43 -1.26 -4.37
C PHE A 63 -6.09 0.09 -4.10
N LEU A 64 -5.80 1.12 -4.90
CA LEU A 64 -6.46 2.43 -4.76
C LEU A 64 -7.97 2.36 -5.06
N LEU A 65 -8.39 1.53 -6.03
CA LEU A 65 -9.82 1.28 -6.28
C LEU A 65 -10.47 0.55 -5.10
N MET A 66 -9.77 -0.36 -4.42
CA MET A 66 -10.27 -1.00 -3.21
C MET A 66 -10.50 0.00 -2.07
N VAL A 67 -9.72 1.09 -1.99
CA VAL A 67 -10.00 2.20 -1.08
C VAL A 67 -11.36 2.83 -1.42
N VAL A 68 -11.64 3.09 -2.70
CA VAL A 68 -12.93 3.63 -3.15
C VAL A 68 -14.08 2.67 -2.80
N VAL A 69 -13.87 1.35 -2.89
CA VAL A 69 -14.85 0.36 -2.42
C VAL A 69 -15.11 0.51 -0.91
N GLY A 70 -14.07 0.71 -0.11
CA GLY A 70 -14.21 1.01 1.32
C GLY A 70 -14.98 2.30 1.60
N ILE A 71 -14.75 3.34 0.79
CA ILE A 71 -15.50 4.61 0.89
C ILE A 71 -16.98 4.40 0.58
N MET A 72 -17.27 3.70 -0.52
CA MET A 72 -18.65 3.37 -0.90
C MET A 72 -19.34 2.52 0.16
N LEU A 73 -18.64 1.54 0.75
CA LEU A 73 -19.16 0.71 1.82
C LEU A 73 -19.56 1.56 3.04
N TYR A 74 -18.72 2.52 3.46
CA TYR A 74 -19.06 3.44 4.54
C TYR A 74 -20.30 4.26 4.22
N LEU A 75 -20.39 4.82 3.01
CA LEU A 75 -21.53 5.64 2.59
C LEU A 75 -22.85 4.86 2.59
N VAL A 76 -22.82 3.62 2.09
CA VAL A 76 -23.98 2.71 2.12
C VAL A 76 -24.37 2.41 3.57
N LEU A 77 -23.42 2.08 4.44
CA LEU A 77 -23.68 1.83 5.86
C LEU A 77 -24.17 3.07 6.60
N ASN A 78 -23.69 4.26 6.23
CA ASN A 78 -24.15 5.50 6.82
C ASN A 78 -25.62 5.77 6.53
N ASN A 79 -26.06 5.50 5.30
CA ASN A 79 -27.46 5.64 4.90
C ASN A 79 -28.35 4.51 5.46
N LEU A 80 -27.86 3.26 5.47
CA LEU A 80 -28.64 2.08 5.87
C LEU A 80 -28.64 1.79 7.37
N VAL A 81 -27.63 2.20 8.12
CA VAL A 81 -27.47 1.81 9.53
C VAL A 81 -27.28 3.04 10.39
N PHE A 82 -26.30 3.89 10.10
CA PHE A 82 -25.92 4.95 11.04
C PHE A 82 -26.93 6.10 11.14
N THR A 83 -27.71 6.36 10.08
CA THR A 83 -28.76 7.41 10.08
C THR A 83 -30.13 6.86 10.47
N ASN A 84 -30.32 5.54 10.48
CA ASN A 84 -31.62 4.95 10.75
C ASN A 84 -31.89 4.84 12.26
N ALA A 85 -32.92 5.54 12.73
CA ALA A 85 -33.33 5.56 14.13
C ALA A 85 -33.62 4.17 14.72
N ALA A 86 -33.95 3.18 13.88
CA ALA A 86 -34.18 1.79 14.30
C ALA A 86 -32.90 1.07 14.77
N TYR A 87 -31.72 1.51 14.32
CA TYR A 87 -30.42 0.92 14.65
C TYR A 87 -29.52 1.87 15.45
N GLN A 88 -30.03 3.06 15.80
CA GLN A 88 -29.32 3.95 16.70
C GLN A 88 -29.47 3.42 18.14
N GLY A 89 -28.35 2.92 18.68
CA GLY A 89 -28.22 2.71 20.12
C GLY A 89 -28.05 4.04 20.84
N GLU A 90 -27.36 4.03 21.97
CA GLU A 90 -26.99 5.28 22.64
C GLU A 90 -26.07 6.12 21.72
N VAL A 91 -26.35 7.42 21.66
CA VAL A 91 -25.55 8.40 20.93
C VAL A 91 -24.64 9.08 21.93
N PHE A 92 -23.33 8.97 21.69
CA PHE A 92 -22.32 9.64 22.47
C PHE A 92 -21.96 10.96 21.81
N THR A 93 -22.04 12.06 22.56
CA THR A 93 -21.50 13.35 22.13
C THR A 93 -20.07 13.45 22.60
N LEU A 94 -19.12 13.36 21.67
CA LEU A 94 -17.71 13.61 21.92
C LEU A 94 -17.42 15.08 21.63
N ASN A 95 -16.76 15.76 22.55
CA ASN A 95 -16.25 17.10 22.33
C ASN A 95 -14.74 16.99 22.07
N TYR A 96 -14.34 17.30 20.84
CA TYR A 96 -12.93 17.36 20.46
C TYR A 96 -12.69 18.61 19.64
N ASP A 97 -11.86 19.51 20.17
CA ASP A 97 -11.41 20.74 19.50
C ASP A 97 -12.58 21.63 19.04
N SER A 98 -13.51 21.93 19.96
CA SER A 98 -14.70 22.79 19.77
C SER A 98 -15.78 22.27 18.79
N LEU A 99 -15.57 21.08 18.22
CA LEU A 99 -16.55 20.41 17.37
C LEU A 99 -17.30 19.33 18.18
N GLU A 100 -18.63 19.37 18.12
CA GLU A 100 -19.49 18.35 18.72
C GLU A 100 -19.72 17.20 17.73
N TYR A 101 -19.25 16.01 18.09
CA TYR A 101 -19.43 14.80 17.28
C TYR A 101 -20.43 13.88 17.93
N GLN A 102 -21.51 13.59 17.22
CA GLN A 102 -22.48 12.59 17.64
C GLN A 102 -22.14 11.26 16.99
N VAL A 103 -21.72 10.29 17.81
CA VAL A 103 -21.35 8.96 17.35
C VAL A 103 -22.29 7.95 17.99
N SER A 104 -22.97 7.16 17.15
CA SER A 104 -23.82 6.05 17.62
C SER A 104 -22.96 4.90 18.13
N THR A 105 -23.45 4.17 19.14
CA THR A 105 -22.79 2.96 19.66
C THR A 105 -22.43 1.96 18.56
N VAL A 106 -23.34 1.76 17.59
CA VAL A 106 -23.12 0.84 16.47
C VAL A 106 -22.01 1.32 15.55
N GLU A 107 -21.96 2.63 15.29
CA GLU A 107 -20.91 3.23 14.47
C GLU A 107 -19.54 3.12 15.13
N LEU A 108 -19.46 3.37 16.45
CA LEU A 108 -18.22 3.21 17.22
C LEU A 108 -17.75 1.76 17.23
N ALA A 109 -18.66 0.80 17.41
CA ALA A 109 -18.34 -0.62 17.37
C ALA A 109 -17.82 -1.07 15.99
N MET A 110 -18.44 -0.60 14.91
CA MET A 110 -17.98 -0.90 13.55
C MET A 110 -16.63 -0.26 13.25
N PHE A 111 -16.41 0.99 13.64
CA PHE A 111 -15.12 1.66 13.51
C PHE A 111 -14.01 0.91 14.28
N GLY A 112 -14.30 0.47 15.51
CA GLY A 112 -13.41 -0.37 16.29
C GLY A 112 -13.08 -1.71 15.62
N ALA A 113 -14.08 -2.38 15.04
CA ALA A 113 -13.86 -3.64 14.33
C ALA A 113 -12.99 -3.44 13.07
N VAL A 114 -13.29 -2.42 12.25
CA VAL A 114 -12.55 -2.13 11.01
C VAL A 114 -11.11 -1.73 11.30
N THR A 115 -10.85 -0.94 12.34
CA THR A 115 -9.48 -0.54 12.72
C THR A 115 -8.65 -1.75 13.15
N VAL A 116 -9.20 -2.66 13.94
CA VAL A 116 -8.52 -3.90 14.34
C VAL A 116 -8.22 -4.78 13.12
N VAL A 117 -9.20 -4.97 12.23
CA VAL A 117 -9.01 -5.76 11.00
C VAL A 117 -7.94 -5.13 10.10
N GLY A 118 -7.96 -3.80 9.93
CA GLY A 118 -6.98 -3.06 9.14
C GLY A 118 -5.55 -3.24 9.66
N ILE A 119 -5.34 -3.08 10.97
CA ILE A 119 -4.03 -3.25 11.62
C ILE A 119 -3.52 -4.69 11.43
N ILE A 120 -4.38 -5.70 11.66
CA ILE A 120 -3.99 -7.11 11.49
C ILE A 120 -3.63 -7.38 10.03
N CYS A 121 -4.44 -6.91 9.07
CA CYS A 121 -4.17 -7.08 7.65
C CYS A 121 -2.86 -6.42 7.23
N GLN A 122 -2.56 -5.22 7.72
CA GLN A 122 -1.31 -4.50 7.47
C GLN A 122 -0.11 -5.29 7.98
N ILE A 123 -0.18 -5.78 9.22
CA ILE A 123 0.89 -6.59 9.82
C ILE A 123 1.11 -7.87 9.00
N LEU A 124 0.04 -8.57 8.64
CA LEU A 124 0.12 -9.79 7.83
C LEU A 124 0.73 -9.51 6.45
N ALA A 125 0.39 -8.39 5.79
CA ALA A 125 0.97 -8.00 4.51
C ALA A 125 2.48 -7.74 4.60
N CYS A 126 2.97 -7.19 5.72
CA CYS A 126 4.39 -6.94 5.94
C CYS A 126 5.21 -8.23 6.11
N PHE A 127 4.70 -9.19 6.89
CA PHE A 127 5.42 -10.41 7.25
C PHE A 127 5.21 -11.56 6.26
N VAL A 128 4.06 -11.63 5.59
CA VAL A 128 3.67 -12.75 4.73
C VAL A 128 3.49 -12.26 3.29
N ALA A 129 4.60 -12.20 2.54
CA ALA A 129 4.59 -11.76 1.14
C ALA A 129 3.57 -12.44 0.20
N PRO A 130 3.25 -13.75 0.32
CA PRO A 130 2.27 -14.36 -0.59
C PRO A 130 0.81 -13.97 -0.31
N THR A 131 0.47 -13.44 0.87
CA THR A 131 -0.91 -13.07 1.22
C THR A 131 -1.27 -11.63 0.85
N ILE A 132 -0.30 -10.83 0.40
CA ILE A 132 -0.45 -9.42 0.02
C ILE A 132 -1.66 -9.12 -0.89
N PRO A 133 -2.02 -9.94 -1.90
CA PRO A 133 -3.20 -9.65 -2.72
C PRO A 133 -4.49 -9.58 -1.91
N VAL A 134 -4.62 -10.43 -0.88
CA VAL A 134 -5.82 -10.53 -0.03
C VAL A 134 -5.71 -9.58 1.16
N THR A 135 -4.60 -9.63 1.90
CA THR A 135 -4.41 -8.79 3.08
C THR A 135 -4.29 -7.32 2.70
N GLY A 136 -3.63 -7.01 1.59
CA GLY A 136 -3.50 -5.65 1.08
C GLY A 136 -4.83 -5.09 0.57
N SER A 137 -5.68 -5.90 -0.07
CA SER A 137 -6.99 -5.43 -0.53
C SER A 137 -7.95 -5.20 0.65
N LEU A 138 -7.97 -6.11 1.63
CA LEU A 138 -8.70 -5.91 2.88
C LEU A 138 -8.24 -4.65 3.63
N PHE A 139 -6.92 -4.45 3.71
CA PHE A 139 -6.35 -3.23 4.28
C PHE A 139 -6.84 -1.98 3.54
N SER A 140 -6.76 -1.95 2.20
CA SER A 140 -7.22 -0.80 1.40
C SER A 140 -8.71 -0.49 1.63
N VAL A 141 -9.57 -1.50 1.74
CA VAL A 141 -10.99 -1.32 2.07
C VAL A 141 -11.15 -0.72 3.48
N CYS A 142 -10.39 -1.20 4.46
CA CYS A 142 -10.44 -0.68 5.83
C CYS A 142 -9.98 0.79 5.89
N GLU A 143 -8.90 1.15 5.19
CA GLU A 143 -8.42 2.53 5.10
C GLU A 143 -9.44 3.45 4.42
N GLY A 144 -10.11 2.98 3.36
CA GLY A 144 -11.19 3.74 2.72
C GLY A 144 -12.35 4.03 3.67
N PHE A 145 -12.70 3.08 4.53
CA PHE A 145 -13.69 3.27 5.58
C PHE A 145 -13.23 4.32 6.61
N PHE A 146 -11.97 4.25 7.04
CA PHE A 146 -11.39 5.22 7.99
C PHE A 146 -11.39 6.65 7.43
N ILE A 147 -10.97 6.81 6.18
CA ILE A 147 -11.00 8.08 5.45
C ILE A 147 -12.42 8.64 5.41
N SER A 148 -13.41 7.79 5.11
CA SER A 148 -14.80 8.22 4.99
C SER A 148 -15.40 8.63 6.32
N PHE A 149 -15.09 7.88 7.39
CA PHE A 149 -15.46 8.28 8.74
C PHE A 149 -14.95 9.68 9.05
N THR A 150 -13.67 9.96 8.79
CA THR A 150 -13.09 11.30 8.96
C THR A 150 -13.83 12.35 8.14
N ILE A 151 -14.06 12.12 6.84
CA ILE A 151 -14.69 13.14 5.97
C ILE A 151 -16.15 13.40 6.38
N PHE A 152 -16.97 12.36 6.54
CA PHE A 152 -18.42 12.52 6.72
C PHE A 152 -18.84 12.79 8.17
N LYS A 153 -18.01 12.43 9.15
CA LYS A 153 -18.30 12.70 10.57
C LYS A 153 -17.57 13.93 11.08
N ILE A 154 -16.27 14.06 10.77
CA ILE A 154 -15.47 15.18 11.28
C ILE A 154 -15.71 16.44 10.44
N LEU A 155 -15.77 16.31 9.11
CA LEU A 155 -15.98 17.43 8.20
C LEU A 155 -17.41 17.52 7.66
N LYS A 156 -18.41 17.15 8.46
CA LYS A 156 -19.82 17.23 8.03
C LYS A 156 -20.15 18.65 7.54
N GLY A 157 -20.54 18.79 6.27
CA GLY A 157 -20.79 20.08 5.62
C GLY A 157 -19.58 20.73 4.93
N TYR A 158 -18.38 20.15 5.05
CA TYR A 158 -17.14 20.56 4.38
C TYR A 158 -16.47 19.41 3.61
N GLU A 159 -17.28 18.48 3.09
CA GLU A 159 -16.80 17.26 2.41
C GLU A 159 -15.92 17.56 1.19
N TYR A 160 -16.05 18.74 0.57
CA TYR A 160 -15.23 19.18 -0.55
C TYR A 160 -13.73 19.26 -0.20
N LEU A 161 -13.37 19.41 1.08
CA LEU A 161 -11.98 19.37 1.54
C LEU A 161 -11.34 18.00 1.29
N GLY A 162 -12.13 16.92 1.34
CA GLY A 162 -11.67 15.56 1.00
C GLY A 162 -11.25 15.43 -0.47
N VAL A 163 -11.99 16.08 -1.38
CA VAL A 163 -11.66 16.13 -2.81
C VAL A 163 -10.45 17.02 -3.07
N LEU A 164 -10.35 18.16 -2.36
CA LEU A 164 -9.17 19.03 -2.43
C LEU A 164 -7.89 18.28 -2.02
N ALA A 165 -7.94 17.53 -0.92
CA ALA A 165 -6.82 16.71 -0.46
C ALA A 165 -6.40 15.67 -1.52
N LEU A 166 -7.36 15.06 -2.21
CA LEU A 166 -7.10 14.10 -3.29
C LEU A 166 -6.37 14.76 -4.46
N MET A 167 -6.82 15.96 -4.88
CA MET A 167 -6.16 16.72 -5.95
C MET A 167 -4.71 17.07 -5.59
N VAL A 168 -4.48 17.54 -4.37
CA VAL A 168 -3.13 17.86 -3.88
C VAL A 168 -2.27 16.59 -3.81
N THR A 169 -2.82 15.47 -3.37
CA THR A 169 -2.10 14.19 -3.33
C THR A 169 -1.64 13.78 -4.74
N VAL A 170 -2.55 13.77 -5.71
CA VAL A 170 -2.22 13.43 -7.11
C VAL A 170 -1.13 14.34 -7.66
N LEU A 171 -1.19 15.64 -7.35
CA LEU A 171 -0.18 16.61 -7.75
C LEU A 171 1.18 16.27 -7.12
N VAL A 172 1.24 15.99 -5.81
CA VAL A 172 2.49 15.62 -5.13
C VAL A 172 3.07 14.33 -5.69
N VAL A 173 2.24 13.29 -5.90
CA VAL A 173 2.68 12.03 -6.52
C VAL A 173 3.26 12.29 -7.91
N MET A 174 2.60 13.12 -8.73
CA MET A 174 3.05 13.46 -10.08
C MET A 174 4.38 14.23 -10.06
N VAL A 175 4.53 15.22 -9.18
CA VAL A 175 5.77 15.98 -9.00
C VAL A 175 6.91 15.07 -8.56
N MET A 176 6.68 14.20 -7.58
CA MET A 176 7.68 13.24 -7.10
C MET A 176 8.07 12.23 -8.18
N ASN A 177 7.10 11.74 -8.97
CA ASN A 177 7.36 10.85 -10.10
C ASN A 177 8.26 11.52 -11.15
N LEU A 178 7.99 12.80 -11.48
CA LEU A 178 8.84 13.57 -12.40
C LEU A 178 10.24 13.83 -11.84
N LEU A 179 10.36 14.13 -10.54
CA LEU A 179 11.65 14.32 -9.86
C LEU A 179 12.50 13.05 -9.89
N TYR A 180 11.87 11.90 -9.64
CA TYR A 180 12.51 10.59 -9.69
C TYR A 180 12.90 10.21 -11.12
N ALA A 181 11.99 10.39 -12.09
CA ALA A 181 12.25 10.10 -13.50
C ALA A 181 13.41 10.93 -14.06
N LYS A 182 13.56 12.19 -13.62
CA LYS A 182 14.69 13.06 -13.97
C LYS A 182 15.99 12.71 -13.23
N GLN A 183 15.97 11.70 -12.36
CA GLN A 183 17.10 11.28 -11.50
C GLN A 183 17.73 12.43 -10.68
N ILE A 184 16.96 13.48 -10.40
CA ILE A 184 17.42 14.63 -9.60
C ILE A 184 17.74 14.17 -8.17
N ILE A 185 16.92 13.26 -7.65
CA ILE A 185 17.09 12.68 -6.31
C ILE A 185 17.38 11.18 -6.48
N ARG A 186 18.57 10.74 -6.06
CA ARG A 186 18.95 9.33 -6.08
C ARG A 186 18.71 8.69 -4.72
N ALA A 187 17.94 7.60 -4.71
CA ALA A 187 17.71 6.79 -3.51
C ALA A 187 18.97 5.99 -3.14
N THR A 188 19.89 6.64 -2.42
CA THR A 188 21.09 5.97 -1.90
C THR A 188 20.75 5.03 -0.74
N HIS A 189 21.67 4.12 -0.38
CA HIS A 189 21.49 3.28 0.81
C HIS A 189 21.29 4.11 2.08
N LYS A 190 22.01 5.24 2.21
CA LYS A 190 21.83 6.19 3.32
C LYS A 190 20.44 6.81 3.34
N PHE A 191 19.88 7.14 2.17
CA PHE A 191 18.52 7.66 2.05
C PHE A 191 17.48 6.67 2.58
N ARG A 192 17.58 5.38 2.21
CA ARG A 192 16.67 4.33 2.71
C ARG A 192 16.73 4.17 4.23
N MET A 193 17.93 4.18 4.82
CA MET A 193 18.08 4.10 6.27
C MET A 193 17.45 5.31 6.97
N VAL A 194 17.68 6.52 6.46
CA VAL A 194 17.05 7.74 6.99
C VAL A 194 15.52 7.64 6.90
N MET A 195 14.98 7.17 5.78
CA MET A 195 13.52 7.01 5.59
C MET A 195 12.92 6.02 6.58
N VAL A 196 13.55 4.87 6.80
CA VAL A 196 13.08 3.88 7.79
C VAL A 196 13.09 4.47 9.20
N THR A 197 14.14 5.20 9.58
CA THR A 197 14.20 5.88 10.88
C THR A 197 13.09 6.92 11.01
N LEU A 198 12.89 7.77 10.01
CA LEU A 198 11.83 8.79 10.00
C LEU A 198 10.43 8.16 10.13
N PHE A 199 10.17 7.10 9.38
CA PHE A 199 8.91 6.35 9.46
C PHE A 199 8.70 5.76 10.85
N ALA A 200 9.73 5.11 11.42
CA ALA A 200 9.68 4.55 12.77
C ALA A 200 9.48 5.64 13.84
N THR A 201 10.07 6.83 13.67
CA THR A 201 9.87 7.97 14.58
C THR A 201 8.44 8.49 14.52
N VAL A 202 7.87 8.69 13.32
CA VAL A 202 6.48 9.17 13.17
C VAL A 202 5.48 8.19 13.80
N ILE A 203 5.65 6.89 13.52
CA ILE A 203 4.80 5.85 14.12
C ILE A 203 5.03 5.76 15.63
N GLY A 204 6.28 5.78 16.08
CA GLY A 204 6.64 5.73 17.50
C GLY A 204 6.01 6.86 18.30
N ILE A 205 6.09 8.09 17.79
CA ILE A 205 5.42 9.26 18.40
C ILE A 205 3.91 9.04 18.43
N SER A 206 3.30 8.59 17.32
CA SER A 206 1.85 8.37 17.24
C SER A 206 1.36 7.33 18.27
N ILE A 207 2.10 6.23 18.45
CA ILE A 207 1.81 5.20 19.44
C ILE A 207 1.97 5.74 20.86
N LEU A 208 3.06 6.47 21.14
CA LEU A 208 3.30 7.06 22.46
C LEU A 208 2.19 8.05 22.85
N MET A 209 1.75 8.90 21.92
CA MET A 209 0.64 9.82 22.14
C MET A 209 -0.67 9.06 22.41
N THR A 210 -0.94 7.99 21.65
CA THR A 210 -2.12 7.15 21.86
C THR A 210 -2.11 6.50 23.24
N ILE A 211 -1.01 5.84 23.63
CA ILE A 211 -0.88 5.22 24.96
C ILE A 211 -0.99 6.27 26.08
N GLY A 212 -0.35 7.43 25.89
CA GLY A 212 -0.42 8.54 26.84
C GLY A 212 -1.82 9.15 26.98
N PHE A 213 -2.65 9.07 25.94
CA PHE A 213 -4.06 9.46 26.02
C PHE A 213 -4.91 8.43 26.78
N LEU A 214 -4.60 7.14 26.67
CA LEU A 214 -5.31 6.06 27.39
C LEU A 214 -5.04 6.08 28.91
N ILE A 215 -3.88 6.56 29.34
CA ILE A 215 -3.52 6.63 30.76
C ILE A 215 -4.15 7.91 31.37
N PRO A 216 -5.06 7.81 32.36
CA PRO A 216 -5.81 8.95 32.88
C PRO A 216 -4.95 10.11 33.41
N PHE A 217 -3.78 9.79 33.99
CA PHE A 217 -2.86 10.77 34.56
C PHE A 217 -2.11 11.59 33.51
N THR A 218 -1.74 10.99 32.38
CA THR A 218 -1.02 11.67 31.30
C THR A 218 -1.96 12.31 30.29
N ARG A 219 -3.25 11.92 30.29
CA ARG A 219 -4.27 12.44 29.38
C ARG A 219 -4.37 13.97 29.31
N PRO A 220 -4.30 14.74 30.42
CA PRO A 220 -4.35 16.21 30.35
C PRO A 220 -3.12 16.82 29.67
N ILE A 221 -1.95 16.22 29.87
CA ILE A 221 -0.67 16.68 29.30
C ILE A 221 -0.63 16.36 27.80
N VAL A 222 -1.01 15.14 27.42
CA VAL A 222 -1.10 14.75 26.00
C VAL A 222 -2.16 15.58 25.29
N GLY A 223 -3.31 15.79 25.94
CA GLY A 223 -4.37 16.66 25.43
C GLY A 223 -3.91 18.08 25.17
N SER A 224 -3.13 18.69 26.07
CA SER A 224 -2.63 20.07 25.88
C SER A 224 -1.57 20.19 24.79
N VAL A 225 -0.71 19.18 24.61
CA VAL A 225 0.27 19.17 23.50
C VAL A 225 -0.43 19.00 22.16
N MET A 226 -1.41 18.09 22.08
CA MET A 226 -2.18 17.86 20.85
C MET A 226 -3.11 19.02 20.50
N ALA A 227 -3.66 19.70 21.52
CA ALA A 227 -4.50 20.87 21.35
C ALA A 227 -3.71 22.14 20.99
N ASN A 228 -2.37 22.09 20.95
CA ASN A 228 -1.58 23.22 20.49
C ASN A 228 -1.54 23.23 18.94
N PRO A 229 -2.25 24.16 18.27
CA PRO A 229 -2.37 24.15 16.82
C PRO A 229 -1.02 24.33 16.12
N ALA A 230 -0.11 25.14 16.68
CA ALA A 230 1.21 25.36 16.08
C ALA A 230 2.07 24.10 16.06
N ILE A 231 2.02 23.31 17.14
CA ILE A 231 2.79 22.06 17.25
C ILE A 231 2.18 20.98 16.35
N SER A 232 0.84 20.87 16.34
CA SER A 232 0.13 19.88 15.52
C SER A 232 0.38 20.11 14.02
N ILE A 233 0.24 21.37 13.57
CA ILE A 233 0.45 21.74 12.16
C ILE A 233 1.90 21.47 11.76
N ALA A 234 2.88 21.89 12.57
CA ALA A 234 4.30 21.65 12.27
C ALA A 234 4.61 20.15 12.14
N PHE A 235 4.09 19.32 13.03
CA PHE A 235 4.27 17.87 12.98
C PHE A 235 3.63 17.23 11.74
N THR A 236 2.42 17.66 11.38
CA THR A 236 1.73 17.15 10.20
C THR A 236 2.44 17.58 8.91
N VAL A 237 2.93 18.83 8.80
CA VAL A 237 3.74 19.28 7.65
C VAL A 237 5.00 18.44 7.49
N ILE A 238 5.72 18.17 8.58
CA ILE A 238 6.91 17.31 8.56
C ILE A 238 6.52 15.90 8.09
N SER A 239 5.42 15.35 8.60
CA SER A 239 4.93 14.03 8.21
C SER A 239 4.55 13.94 6.74
N VAL A 240 3.94 14.99 6.16
CA VAL A 240 3.64 15.08 4.72
C VAL A 240 4.93 15.07 3.91
N ALA A 241 5.94 15.85 4.31
CA ALA A 241 7.23 15.87 3.64
C ALA A 241 7.92 14.49 3.69
N ILE A 242 7.86 13.80 4.83
CA ILE A 242 8.38 12.44 4.99
C ILE A 242 7.65 11.47 4.06
N ALA A 243 6.31 11.50 4.02
CA ALA A 243 5.53 10.63 3.15
C ALA A 243 5.85 10.86 1.67
N ALA A 244 5.99 12.12 1.25
CA ALA A 244 6.37 12.47 -0.12
C ALA A 244 7.79 11.99 -0.47
N LEU A 245 8.74 12.05 0.47
CA LEU A 245 10.09 11.50 0.27
C LEU A 245 10.09 9.96 0.27
N PHE A 246 9.21 9.32 1.03
CA PHE A 246 9.09 7.87 1.06
C PHE A 246 8.68 7.31 -0.31
N LEU A 247 7.90 8.10 -1.06
CA LEU A 247 7.50 7.81 -2.44
C LEU A 247 8.71 7.61 -3.38
N ILE A 248 9.80 8.36 -3.17
CA ILE A 248 11.07 8.18 -3.89
C ILE A 248 11.69 6.82 -3.58
N SER A 249 11.60 6.38 -2.32
CA SER A 249 12.07 5.05 -1.90
C SER A 249 11.23 3.94 -2.53
N ASP A 250 9.92 4.14 -2.68
CA ASP A 250 9.04 3.18 -3.33
C ASP A 250 9.36 3.05 -4.83
N PHE A 251 9.59 4.16 -5.52
CA PHE A 251 10.02 4.13 -6.92
C PHE A 251 11.36 3.44 -7.10
N ALA A 252 12.33 3.67 -6.20
CA ALA A 252 13.60 2.97 -6.23
C ALA A 252 13.46 1.46 -5.98
N MET A 253 12.51 1.05 -5.12
CA MET A 253 12.19 -0.36 -4.94
C MET A 253 11.60 -0.96 -6.22
N ILE A 254 10.70 -0.24 -6.89
CA ILE A 254 10.09 -0.67 -8.16
C ILE A 254 11.15 -0.85 -9.25
N ASP A 255 12.05 0.12 -9.41
CA ASP A 255 13.15 0.03 -10.37
C ASP A 255 14.05 -1.17 -10.09
N THR A 256 14.36 -1.41 -8.81
CA THR A 256 15.17 -2.56 -8.40
C THR A 256 14.47 -3.88 -8.74
N VAL A 257 13.17 -3.98 -8.44
CA VAL A 257 12.35 -5.18 -8.70
C VAL A 257 12.27 -5.50 -10.19
N VAL A 258 12.15 -4.48 -11.05
CA VAL A 258 12.05 -4.68 -12.50
C VAL A 258 13.43 -4.89 -13.14
N ASN A 259 14.43 -4.07 -12.80
CA ASN A 259 15.75 -4.13 -13.43
C ASN A 259 16.54 -5.40 -13.03
N GLU A 260 16.37 -5.89 -11.80
CA GLU A 260 16.97 -7.16 -11.36
C GLU A 260 16.15 -8.39 -11.77
N ASN A 261 15.07 -8.21 -12.56
CA ASN A 261 14.21 -9.30 -13.06
C ASN A 261 13.64 -10.20 -11.96
N TYR A 262 13.14 -9.62 -10.87
CA TYR A 262 12.50 -10.41 -9.82
C TYR A 262 11.26 -11.16 -10.35
N PRO A 263 10.92 -12.33 -9.78
CA PRO A 263 9.71 -13.07 -10.13
C PRO A 263 8.42 -12.22 -10.00
N LYS A 264 7.41 -12.46 -10.84
CA LYS A 264 6.12 -11.72 -10.85
C LYS A 264 5.43 -11.52 -9.49
N LYS A 265 5.63 -12.44 -8.55
CA LYS A 265 5.10 -12.34 -7.17
C LYS A 265 5.54 -11.07 -6.45
N TYR A 266 6.73 -10.53 -6.75
CA TYR A 266 7.27 -9.33 -6.12
C TYR A 266 6.55 -8.05 -6.57
N GLU A 267 5.85 -8.07 -7.71
CA GLU A 267 5.02 -6.94 -8.13
C GLU A 267 3.94 -6.60 -7.11
N TRP A 268 3.38 -7.61 -6.42
CA TRP A 268 2.36 -7.39 -5.37
C TRP A 268 2.94 -6.63 -4.19
N ARG A 269 4.18 -6.94 -3.79
CA ARG A 269 4.85 -6.26 -2.69
C ARG A 269 5.22 -4.82 -3.06
N ALA A 270 5.77 -4.62 -4.26
CA ALA A 270 6.13 -3.28 -4.74
C ALA A 270 4.88 -2.39 -4.93
N SER A 271 3.82 -2.93 -5.53
CA SER A 271 2.57 -2.19 -5.74
C SER A 271 1.85 -1.84 -4.45
N PHE A 272 1.85 -2.75 -3.47
CA PHE A 272 1.29 -2.50 -2.14
C PHE A 272 2.05 -1.43 -1.38
N GLY A 273 3.39 -1.46 -1.37
CA GLY A 273 4.21 -0.41 -0.74
C GLY A 273 3.91 0.97 -1.32
N LEU A 274 3.89 1.07 -2.65
CA LEU A 274 3.53 2.33 -3.33
C LEU A 274 2.09 2.77 -3.00
N ALA A 275 1.12 1.85 -3.01
CA ALA A 275 -0.27 2.17 -2.68
C ALA A 275 -0.40 2.65 -1.22
N PHE A 276 0.27 1.98 -0.28
CA PHE A 276 0.30 2.35 1.14
C PHE A 276 0.82 3.77 1.33
N THR A 277 1.93 4.12 0.68
CA THR A 277 2.50 5.46 0.76
C THR A 277 1.58 6.53 0.17
N VAL A 278 0.92 6.23 -0.95
CA VAL A 278 -0.06 7.15 -1.56
C VAL A 278 -1.26 7.37 -0.63
N ILE A 279 -1.79 6.31 -0.02
CA ILE A 279 -2.90 6.40 0.96
C ILE A 279 -2.45 7.20 2.19
N TRP A 280 -1.26 6.91 2.70
CA TRP A 280 -0.70 7.60 3.86
C TRP A 280 -0.49 9.09 3.59
N LEU A 281 0.06 9.43 2.42
CA LEU A 281 0.22 10.81 1.97
C LEU A 281 -1.14 11.52 1.88
N TYR A 282 -2.16 10.85 1.34
CA TYR A 282 -3.52 11.39 1.28
C TYR A 282 -4.08 11.73 2.66
N VAL A 283 -4.00 10.78 3.61
CA VAL A 283 -4.49 10.99 4.98
C VAL A 283 -3.77 12.15 5.66
N LYS A 284 -2.45 12.29 5.44
CA LYS A 284 -1.67 13.40 6.02
C LYS A 284 -1.95 14.76 5.38
N ILE A 285 -2.21 14.80 4.07
CA ILE A 285 -2.65 16.03 3.40
C ILE A 285 -4.05 16.42 3.87
N LEU A 286 -4.95 15.44 4.01
CA LEU A 286 -6.30 15.67 4.54
C LEU A 286 -6.23 16.25 5.96
N ASP A 287 -5.47 15.61 6.85
CA ASP A 287 -5.23 16.09 8.23
C ASP A 287 -4.67 17.52 8.25
N LEU A 288 -3.69 17.83 7.37
CA LEU A 288 -3.14 19.18 7.28
C LEU A 288 -4.20 20.23 6.90
N ILE A 289 -5.03 19.92 5.90
CA ILE A 289 -6.10 20.83 5.44
C ILE A 289 -7.13 21.03 6.55
N ILE A 290 -7.49 19.97 7.27
CA ILE A 290 -8.42 20.03 8.42
C ILE A 290 -7.88 20.97 9.49
N GLN A 291 -6.63 20.79 9.92
CA GLN A 291 -6.03 21.61 10.98
C GLN A 291 -5.96 23.09 10.60
N ILE A 292 -5.59 23.40 9.35
CA ILE A 292 -5.57 24.77 8.85
C ILE A 292 -6.98 25.37 8.83
N PHE A 293 -7.97 24.59 8.39
CA PHE A 293 -9.36 25.02 8.33
C PHE A 293 -9.94 25.31 9.72
N VAL A 294 -9.72 24.42 10.68
CA VAL A 294 -10.20 24.57 12.07
C VAL A 294 -9.55 25.81 12.70
N ASN A 295 -8.22 25.95 12.62
CA ASN A 295 -7.52 27.11 13.18
C ASN A 295 -7.92 28.45 12.53
N SER A 296 -8.36 28.44 11.26
CA SER A 296 -8.88 29.63 10.60
C SER A 296 -10.29 30.03 11.07
N ARG A 297 -11.03 29.14 11.74
CA ARG A 297 -12.38 29.41 12.26
C ARG A 297 -12.34 30.06 13.65
N ASP A 298 -11.26 29.80 14.40
CA ASP A 298 -11.07 30.30 15.77
C ASP A 298 -10.43 31.71 15.82
N ASN A 299 -9.94 32.23 14.69
CA ASN A 299 -9.42 33.59 14.53
C ASN A 299 -10.39 34.49 13.76
#